data_AF-A0AAJ1PP97-F1
#
_entry.id   AF-A0AAJ1PP97-F1
#
_cell.length_a   1.000
_cell.length_b   1.000
_cell.length_c   1.000
_cell.angle_alpha   90.00
_cell.angle_beta   90.00
_cell.angle_gamma   90.00
#
_symmetry.space_group_name_H-M   'P 1'
#
loop_
_entity.id
_entity.type
_entity.pdbx_description
1 polymer ?
#
loop_
_entity_poly.entity_id
_entity_poly.type
_entity_poly.pdbx_seq_one_letter_code
_entity_poly.pdbx_strand_id
1 'polypeptide(L)'
;MKGIAVKTLFLVVVIGMIIFFSLVIFWHLLDLQRIEANKAACLIKQRNYCERCVKNNKCPGDWNQIKPEGCGDFGIYEPSLEECKKMMGLE
;
A
#
# COMPACT_ATOMS: atom_id res chain seq x y z
N MET A 1 -53.77 -7.55 -6.66
CA MET A 1 -52.83 -7.66 -5.51
C MET A 1 -51.61 -8.54 -5.79
N LYS A 2 -51.73 -9.71 -6.46
CA LYS A 2 -50.59 -10.62 -6.72
C LYS A 2 -49.44 -10.02 -7.55
N GLY A 3 -49.73 -9.12 -8.50
CA GLY A 3 -48.70 -8.49 -9.34
C GLY A 3 -47.83 -7.43 -8.66
N ILE A 4 -48.27 -6.87 -7.53
CA ILE A 4 -47.50 -5.85 -6.79
C ILE A 4 -46.46 -6.55 -5.90
N ALA A 5 -46.86 -7.63 -5.21
CA ALA A 5 -45.96 -8.41 -4.35
C ALA A 5 -44.75 -8.99 -5.11
N VAL A 6 -44.97 -9.52 -6.33
CA VAL A 6 -43.89 -10.07 -7.16
C VAL A 6 -42.91 -8.98 -7.63
N LYS A 7 -43.43 -7.79 -7.96
CA LYS A 7 -42.59 -6.66 -8.36
C LYS A 7 -41.76 -6.13 -7.19
N THR A 8 -42.33 -6.03 -6.00
CA THR A 8 -41.60 -5.62 -4.79
C THR A 8 -40.52 -6.66 -4.42
N LEU A 9 -40.84 -7.95 -4.49
CA LEU A 9 -39.88 -9.03 -4.24
C LEU A 9 -38.69 -8.95 -5.21
N PHE A 10 -38.96 -8.79 -6.51
CA PHE A 10 -37.93 -8.63 -7.53
C PHE A 10 -37.03 -7.43 -7.24
N LEU A 11 -37.61 -6.29 -6.87
CA LEU A 11 -36.86 -5.06 -6.58
C LEU A 11 -35.94 -5.23 -5.36
N VAL A 12 -36.42 -5.88 -4.29
CA VAL A 12 -35.61 -6.18 -3.10
C VAL A 12 -34.43 -7.10 -3.44
N VAL A 13 -34.65 -8.12 -4.27
CA VAL A 13 -33.57 -9.04 -4.71
C VAL A 13 -32.53 -8.28 -5.55
N VAL A 14 -32.96 -7.43 -6.47
CA VAL A 14 -32.04 -6.63 -7.31
C VAL A 14 -31.21 -5.67 -6.46
N ILE A 15 -31.82 -4.96 -5.50
CA ILE A 15 -31.08 -4.09 -4.57
C ILE A 15 -30.08 -4.90 -3.74
N GLY A 16 -30.51 -6.06 -3.21
CA GLY A 16 -29.64 -6.95 -2.44
C GLY A 16 -28.42 -7.41 -3.24
N MET A 17 -28.62 -7.77 -4.51
CA MET A 17 -27.53 -8.12 -5.41
C MET A 17 -26.58 -6.94 -5.64
N ILE A 18 -27.10 -5.74 -5.91
CA ILE A 18 -26.28 -4.55 -6.13
C ILE A 18 -25.40 -4.27 -4.90
N ILE A 19 -25.98 -4.27 -3.70
CA ILE A 19 -25.23 -4.05 -2.46
C ILE A 19 -24.14 -5.11 -2.28
N PHE A 20 -24.46 -6.38 -2.52
CA PHE A 20 -23.48 -7.46 -2.44
C PHE A 20 -22.29 -7.25 -3.39
N PHE A 21 -22.56 -6.95 -4.67
CA PHE A 21 -21.50 -6.68 -5.64
C PHE A 21 -20.69 -5.43 -5.29
N SER A 22 -21.34 -4.35 -4.83
CA SER A 22 -20.65 -3.15 -4.37
C SER A 22 -19.69 -3.45 -3.22
N LEU A 23 -20.09 -4.27 -2.24
CA LEU A 23 -19.22 -4.68 -1.14
C LEU A 23 -18.02 -5.49 -1.65
N VAL A 24 -18.22 -6.46 -2.53
CA VAL A 24 -17.12 -7.27 -3.08
C VAL A 24 -16.09 -6.40 -3.83
N ILE A 25 -16.57 -5.48 -4.68
CA ILE A 25 -15.70 -4.56 -5.41
C ILE A 25 -14.94 -3.65 -4.44
N PHE A 26 -15.62 -3.14 -3.41
CA PHE A 26 -15.01 -2.28 -2.41
C PHE A 26 -13.87 -2.99 -1.66
N TRP A 27 -14.06 -4.23 -1.22
CA TRP A 27 -13.00 -5.01 -0.58
C TRP A 27 -11.78 -5.20 -1.49
N HIS A 28 -12.02 -5.50 -2.77
CA HIS A 28 -10.91 -5.70 -3.72
C HIS A 28 -10.11 -4.40 -3.97
N LEU A 29 -10.80 -3.26 -4.04
CA LEU A 29 -10.14 -1.95 -4.18
C LEU A 29 -9.31 -1.58 -2.93
N LEU A 30 -9.79 -1.91 -1.73
CA LEU A 30 -9.04 -1.66 -0.50
C LEU A 30 -7.73 -2.46 -0.44
N ASP A 31 -7.73 -3.71 -0.89
CA ASP A 31 -6.51 -4.52 -0.91
C ASP A 31 -5.47 -3.96 -1.89
N LEU A 32 -5.91 -3.47 -3.07
CA LEU A 32 -5.02 -2.80 -4.01
C LEU A 32 -4.38 -1.54 -3.41
N GLN A 33 -5.17 -0.71 -2.71
CA GLN A 33 -4.65 0.48 -2.05
C GLN A 33 -3.64 0.16 -0.94
N ARG A 34 -3.83 -0.94 -0.20
CA ARG A 34 -2.87 -1.38 0.83
C ARG A 34 -1.52 -1.74 0.24
N ILE A 35 -1.50 -2.43 -0.91
CA ILE A 35 -0.26 -2.82 -1.59
C ILE A 35 0.52 -1.57 -2.03
N GLU A 36 -0.15 -0.62 -2.67
CA GLU A 36 0.49 0.63 -3.11
C GLU A 36 0.97 1.49 -1.94
N ALA A 37 0.16 1.60 -0.88
CA ALA A 37 0.54 2.34 0.32
C ALA A 37 1.75 1.73 1.02
N ASN A 38 1.83 0.39 1.09
CA ASN A 38 2.98 -0.30 1.66
C ASN A 38 4.26 -0.07 0.83
N LYS A 39 4.16 -0.14 -0.50
CA LYS A 39 5.27 0.18 -1.40
C LYS A 39 5.74 1.63 -1.21
N ALA A 40 4.82 2.58 -1.15
CA ALA A 40 5.13 3.99 -0.92
C ALA A 40 5.79 4.20 0.46
N ALA A 41 5.29 3.56 1.51
CA ALA A 41 5.88 3.62 2.85
C ALA A 41 7.31 3.04 2.88
N CYS A 42 7.58 1.97 2.13
CA CYS A 42 8.93 1.42 1.98
C CYS A 42 9.88 2.36 1.22
N LEU A 43 9.39 3.06 0.19
CA LEU A 43 10.20 4.09 -0.50
C LEU A 43 10.52 5.28 0.41
N ILE A 44 9.56 5.72 1.22
CA ILE A 44 9.76 6.77 2.23
C ILE A 44 10.80 6.31 3.27
N LYS A 45 10.69 5.07 3.75
CA LYS A 45 11.67 4.44 4.65
C LYS A 45 13.08 4.47 4.05
N GLN A 46 13.22 4.05 2.79
CA GLN A 46 14.50 4.07 2.08
C GLN A 46 15.09 5.48 1.99
N ARG A 47 14.27 6.46 1.61
CA ARG A 47 14.69 7.86 1.51
C ARG A 47 15.14 8.42 2.85
N ASN A 48 14.35 8.22 3.91
CA ASN A 48 14.70 8.68 5.27
C ASN A 48 15.97 8.00 5.79
N TYR A 49 16.17 6.72 5.47
CA TYR A 49 17.40 6.01 5.80
C TYR A 49 18.61 6.62 5.09
N CYS A 50 18.48 6.88 3.79
CA CYS A 50 19.54 7.51 3.00
C CYS A 50 19.85 8.93 3.45
N GLU A 51 18.86 9.73 3.80
CA GLU A 51 19.07 11.07 4.35
C GLU A 51 19.91 11.03 5.63
N ARG A 52 19.60 10.11 6.55
CA ARG A 52 20.40 9.91 7.77
C ARG A 52 21.79 9.37 7.47
N CYS A 53 21.92 8.48 6.49
CA CYS A 53 23.20 7.88 6.11
C CYS A 53 24.14 8.94 5.48
N VAL A 54 23.63 9.76 4.56
CA VAL A 54 24.36 10.86 3.93
C VAL A 54 24.72 11.95 4.94
N LYS A 55 23.76 12.39 5.78
CA LYS A 55 23.98 13.44 6.78
C LYS A 55 25.13 13.13 7.73
N ASN A 56 25.30 11.86 8.11
CA ASN A 56 26.36 11.41 9.01
C ASN A 56 27.56 10.80 8.27
N ASN A 57 27.54 10.77 6.94
CA ASN A 57 28.48 10.02 6.08
C ASN A 57 28.71 8.57 6.56
N LYS A 58 27.71 7.98 7.23
CA LYS A 58 27.72 6.65 7.84
C LYS A 58 26.28 6.18 8.02
N CYS A 59 26.00 4.95 7.59
CA CYS A 59 24.68 4.36 7.73
C CYS A 59 24.43 3.88 9.18
N PRO A 60 23.24 4.17 9.75
CA PRO A 60 22.92 3.86 11.14
C PRO A 60 22.75 2.36 11.45
N GLY A 61 22.60 1.50 10.43
CA GLY A 61 22.48 0.04 10.62
C GLY A 61 21.17 -0.41 11.29
N ASP A 62 20.19 0.50 11.40
CA ASP A 62 18.89 0.27 12.02
C ASP A 62 17.80 -0.12 11.00
N TRP A 63 18.16 -0.46 9.75
CA TRP A 63 17.22 -0.73 8.65
C TRP A 63 16.12 -1.76 9.00
N ASN A 64 16.49 -2.82 9.72
CA ASN A 64 15.56 -3.86 10.14
C ASN A 64 14.72 -3.48 11.38
N GLN A 65 15.06 -2.38 12.06
CA GLN A 65 14.36 -1.90 13.25
C GLN A 65 13.33 -0.81 12.91
N ILE A 66 13.50 -0.11 11.78
CA ILE A 66 12.57 0.92 11.32
C ILE A 66 11.41 0.32 10.51
N LYS A 67 10.18 0.71 10.83
CA LYS A 67 8.98 0.36 10.06
C LYS A 67 8.92 1.10 8.73
N PRO A 68 8.19 0.58 7.72
CA PRO A 68 7.55 -0.74 7.68
C PRO A 68 8.55 -1.90 7.50
N GLU A 69 8.14 -3.08 7.96
CA GLU A 69 8.80 -4.36 7.71
C GLU A 69 8.32 -4.94 6.37
N GLY A 70 9.01 -5.94 5.81
CA GLY A 70 8.58 -6.60 4.56
C GLY A 70 8.85 -5.79 3.29
N CYS A 71 9.68 -4.74 3.34
CA CYS A 71 10.03 -3.97 2.13
C CYS A 71 10.74 -4.79 1.03
N GLY A 72 11.33 -5.94 1.40
CA GLY A 72 11.88 -6.91 0.45
C GLY A 72 10.84 -7.46 -0.52
N ASP A 73 9.57 -7.58 -0.11
CA ASP A 73 8.48 -8.03 -0.98
C ASP A 73 8.22 -7.06 -2.15
N PHE A 74 8.67 -5.81 -2.02
CA PHE A 74 8.61 -4.77 -3.05
C PHE A 74 9.94 -4.52 -3.75
N GLY A 75 10.97 -5.33 -3.48
CA GLY A 75 12.33 -5.15 -4.02
C GLY A 75 13.10 -3.99 -3.37
N ILE A 76 12.68 -3.52 -2.20
CA ILE A 76 13.29 -2.39 -1.49
C ILE A 76 14.11 -2.94 -0.31
N TYR A 77 15.42 -2.91 -0.47
CA TYR A 77 16.39 -3.43 0.50
C TYR A 77 17.19 -2.30 1.16
N GLU A 78 17.99 -2.65 2.16
CA GLU A 78 18.91 -1.73 2.80
C GLU A 78 19.89 -1.16 1.77
N PRO A 79 19.88 0.15 1.51
CA PRO A 79 20.80 0.77 0.58
C PRO A 79 22.16 1.01 1.25
N SER A 80 23.22 0.85 0.47
CA SER A 80 24.59 1.25 0.84
C SER A 80 24.76 2.78 0.82
N LEU A 81 25.84 3.28 1.43
CA LEU A 81 26.16 4.71 1.43
C LEU A 81 26.33 5.27 0.01
N GLU A 82 26.94 4.50 -0.90
CA GLU A 82 27.12 4.90 -2.31
C GLU A 82 25.78 4.98 -3.05
N GLU A 83 24.92 3.96 -2.89
CA GLU A 83 23.57 3.97 -3.47
C GLU A 83 22.73 5.15 -2.94
N CYS A 84 22.86 5.47 -1.65
CA CYS A 84 22.19 6.62 -1.07
C CYS A 84 22.68 7.96 -1.65
N LYS A 85 23.99 8.10 -1.93
CA LYS A 85 24.52 9.32 -2.59
C LYS A 85 23.96 9.46 -4.00
N LYS A 86 23.90 8.37 -4.76
CA LYS A 86 23.30 8.32 -6.09
C LYS A 86 21.81 8.68 -6.07
N MET A 87 21.04 8.10 -5.16
CA MET A 87 19.59 8.39 -5.01
C MET A 87 19.31 9.84 -4.61
N MET A 88 20.23 10.48 -3.89
CA MET A 88 20.11 11.87 -3.43
C MET A 88 20.73 12.89 -4.39
N GLY A 89 21.33 12.45 -5.51
CA GLY A 89 21.95 13.34 -6.51
C GLY A 89 23.25 13.97 -6.03
N LEU A 90 24.05 13.25 -5.23
CA LEU A 90 25.34 13.71 -4.68
C LEU A 90 26.55 13.09 -5.40
N GLU A 91 26.35 12.59 -6.62
CA GLU A 91 27.42 12.16 -7.56
C GLU A 91 27.78 13.26 -8.56
#